data_AF-A0AAV7V7J3-F1
#
_entry.id   AF-A0AAV7V7J3-F1
#
_cell.length_a   1.000
_cell.length_b   1.000
_cell.length_c   1.000
_cell.angle_alpha   90.00
_cell.angle_beta   90.00
_cell.angle_gamma   90.00
#
_symmetry.space_group_name_H-M   'P 1'
#
loop_
_entity.id
_entity.type
_entity.pdbx_description
1 polymer ?
#
loop_
_entity_poly.entity_id
_entity_poly.type
_entity_poly.pdbx_seq_one_letter_code
_entity_poly.pdbx_strand_id
1 'polypeptide(L)'
;MREVPASDSWMVMGPWSTVLQRPVRFLSDHAPLLLECGTHTPRPVIPVWRMQPELLGNHNYRQDIQEALNGYFSENCTTAQSRGIEWGALKVVIRGESLTKTYGIRKKLDQELAQQEDVLTILLHQIDNRVASEDKSRVVHGRIGALWSRLDNYVCKDFRQRLYREGDHSGRMLAGLL
;
A
#
# COMPACT_ATOMS: atom_id res chain seq x y z
N MET A 1 -44.95 -31.99 14.66
CA MET A 1 -44.43 -32.14 13.29
C MET A 1 -45.60 -32.16 12.32
N ARG A 2 -45.77 -31.09 11.55
CA ARG A 2 -46.27 -31.08 10.17
C ARG A 2 -46.00 -29.66 9.66
N GLU A 3 -44.90 -29.54 8.94
CA GLU A 3 -44.57 -28.39 8.11
C GLU A 3 -45.42 -28.39 6.83
N VAL A 4 -45.23 -27.33 6.04
CA VAL A 4 -45.47 -27.15 4.59
C VAL A 4 -46.56 -26.09 4.27
N PRO A 5 -46.33 -25.14 3.33
CA PRO A 5 -45.11 -24.38 3.03
C PRO A 5 -45.37 -22.86 2.90
N ALA A 6 -44.29 -22.08 2.89
CA ALA A 6 -44.30 -20.68 2.48
C ALA A 6 -44.56 -20.59 0.96
N SER A 7 -45.64 -19.91 0.54
CA SER A 7 -45.74 -19.41 -0.83
C SER A 7 -45.18 -17.99 -0.86
N ASP A 8 -43.94 -17.87 -1.31
CA ASP A 8 -43.30 -16.62 -1.65
C ASP A 8 -44.03 -15.96 -2.83
N SER A 9 -44.81 -14.93 -2.55
CA SER A 9 -45.21 -13.95 -3.57
C SER A 9 -44.43 -12.67 -3.31
N TRP A 10 -43.23 -12.61 -3.89
CA TRP A 10 -42.41 -11.41 -3.94
C TRP A 10 -43.07 -10.42 -4.91
N MET A 11 -43.54 -9.30 -4.40
CA MET A 11 -43.85 -8.13 -5.21
C MET A 11 -42.70 -7.15 -5.02
N VAL A 12 -41.85 -7.04 -6.04
CA VAL A 12 -40.77 -6.04 -6.11
C VAL A 12 -41.40 -4.70 -6.46
N MET A 13 -41.30 -3.71 -5.57
CA MET A 13 -41.63 -2.32 -5.85
C MET A 13 -40.59 -1.39 -5.24
N GLY A 14 -39.77 -0.76 -6.10
CA GLY A 14 -39.17 0.58 -5.93
C GLY A 14 -38.18 0.85 -4.76
N PRO A 15 -37.29 1.86 -4.88
CA PRO A 15 -36.17 2.08 -3.95
C PRO A 15 -36.52 2.92 -2.72
N TRP A 16 -37.79 2.96 -2.29
CA TRP A 16 -38.20 3.81 -1.18
C TRP A 16 -38.87 2.96 -0.10
N SER A 17 -38.12 2.75 0.98
CA SER A 17 -38.58 2.23 2.28
C SER A 17 -39.41 0.94 2.24
N THR A 18 -38.72 -0.21 2.21
CA THR A 18 -39.33 -1.48 2.58
C THR A 18 -39.58 -1.51 4.09
N VAL A 19 -40.80 -1.20 4.52
CA VAL A 19 -41.22 -1.48 5.90
C VAL A 19 -41.42 -2.99 6.00
N LEU A 20 -40.48 -3.69 6.64
CA LEU A 20 -40.63 -5.09 7.01
C LEU A 20 -41.71 -5.22 8.12
N GLN A 21 -42.98 -5.23 7.75
CA GLN A 21 -44.05 -5.62 8.66
C GLN A 21 -44.01 -7.13 8.87
N ARG A 22 -43.36 -7.57 9.96
CA ARG A 22 -43.60 -8.91 10.51
C ARG A 22 -45.07 -9.01 10.98
N PRO A 23 -45.71 -10.20 10.88
CA PRO A 23 -47.06 -10.38 11.37
C PRO A 23 -47.10 -10.07 12.87
N VAL A 24 -47.94 -9.10 13.23
CA VAL A 24 -48.19 -8.62 14.59
C VAL A 24 -48.64 -9.80 15.45
N ARG A 25 -47.84 -10.18 16.47
CA ARG A 25 -48.23 -11.25 17.39
C ARG A 25 -49.05 -10.77 18.59
N PHE A 26 -49.11 -9.47 18.87
CA PHE A 26 -49.96 -8.88 19.92
C PHE A 26 -50.30 -7.41 19.58
N LEU A 27 -51.59 -7.06 19.58
CA LEU A 27 -52.03 -5.65 19.63
C LEU A 27 -51.80 -5.15 21.06
N SER A 28 -50.81 -4.30 21.24
CA SER A 28 -50.54 -3.58 22.48
C SER A 28 -50.23 -2.13 22.11
N ASP A 29 -50.74 -1.20 22.89
CA ASP A 29 -50.49 0.25 22.72
C ASP A 29 -49.00 0.61 22.93
N HIS A 30 -48.20 -0.35 23.37
CA HIS A 30 -46.74 -0.26 23.55
C HIS A 30 -45.96 -1.16 22.57
N ALA A 31 -46.42 -1.31 21.32
CA ALA A 31 -45.69 -2.05 20.31
C ALA A 31 -44.32 -1.39 20.03
N PRO A 32 -43.18 -2.10 20.19
CA PRO A 32 -41.87 -1.53 19.93
C PRO A 32 -41.69 -1.28 18.43
N LEU A 33 -41.50 -0.02 18.06
CA LEU A 33 -41.18 0.39 16.70
C LEU A 33 -39.68 0.21 16.45
N LEU A 34 -39.32 -0.65 15.50
CA LEU A 34 -37.95 -0.78 15.04
C LEU A 34 -37.71 0.26 13.93
N LEU A 35 -36.97 1.33 14.26
CA LEU A 35 -36.55 2.34 13.30
C LEU A 35 -35.13 2.05 12.84
N GLU A 36 -34.96 1.75 11.56
CA GLU A 36 -33.65 1.58 10.94
C GLU A 36 -33.15 2.94 10.43
N CYS A 37 -32.43 3.67 11.28
CA CYS A 37 -31.82 4.95 10.92
C CYS A 37 -30.45 4.72 10.28
N GLY A 38 -30.38 4.79 8.95
CA GLY A 38 -29.11 4.82 8.22
C GLY A 38 -28.38 6.14 8.48
N THR A 39 -27.25 6.11 9.17
CA THR A 39 -26.37 7.29 9.27
C THR A 39 -25.52 7.37 8.00
N HIS A 40 -25.71 8.42 7.19
CA HIS A 40 -24.73 8.83 6.18
C HIS A 40 -23.52 9.45 6.86
N THR A 41 -22.84 8.70 7.72
CA THR A 41 -21.48 9.06 8.10
C THR A 41 -20.60 8.73 6.89
N PRO A 42 -19.90 9.70 6.28
CA PRO A 42 -18.86 9.35 5.33
C PRO A 42 -17.93 8.41 6.09
N ARG A 43 -17.84 7.14 5.64
CA ARG A 43 -16.94 6.18 6.27
C ARG A 43 -15.59 6.89 6.38
N PRO A 44 -15.00 7.02 7.59
CA PRO A 44 -13.66 7.53 7.69
C PRO A 44 -12.83 6.69 6.73
N VAL A 45 -12.18 7.35 5.77
CA VAL A 45 -11.24 6.67 4.88
C VAL A 45 -10.14 6.18 5.79
N ILE A 46 -10.26 4.95 6.25
CA ILE A 46 -9.26 4.33 7.10
C ILE A 46 -8.00 4.31 6.23
N PRO A 47 -6.92 5.01 6.62
CA PRO A 47 -5.70 4.95 5.86
C PRO A 47 -5.24 3.50 5.86
N VAL A 48 -5.40 2.84 4.72
CA VAL A 48 -4.94 1.47 4.53
C VAL A 48 -3.44 1.52 4.73
N TRP A 49 -2.95 0.69 5.64
CA TRP A 49 -1.53 0.59 5.87
C TRP A 49 -0.88 -0.04 4.63
N ARG A 50 -0.35 0.81 3.75
CA ARG A 50 0.27 0.39 2.49
C ARG A 50 1.76 0.23 2.69
N MET A 51 2.20 -1.01 2.86
CA MET A 51 3.62 -1.36 2.69
C MET A 51 4.02 -1.11 1.23
N GLN A 52 5.29 -0.77 0.99
CA GLN A 52 5.76 -0.60 -0.39
C GLN A 52 5.59 -1.93 -1.14
N PRO A 53 4.93 -1.94 -2.31
CA PRO A 53 4.70 -3.16 -3.09
C PRO A 53 6.00 -3.91 -3.44
N GLU A 54 7.08 -3.16 -3.63
CA GLU A 54 8.43 -3.66 -3.93
C GLU A 54 8.99 -4.50 -2.77
N LEU A 55 8.76 -4.06 -1.52
CA LEU A 55 9.11 -4.83 -0.32
C LEU A 55 8.27 -6.10 -0.23
N LEU A 56 6.97 -5.99 -0.49
CA LEU A 56 6.07 -7.14 -0.51
C LEU A 56 6.44 -8.15 -1.60
N GLY A 57 7.12 -7.76 -2.67
CA GLY A 57 7.64 -8.69 -3.68
C GLY A 57 8.84 -9.52 -3.22
N ASN A 58 9.53 -9.08 -2.16
CA ASN A 58 10.75 -9.74 -1.67
C ASN A 58 10.41 -10.86 -0.69
N HIS A 59 10.77 -12.11 -1.04
CA HIS A 59 10.53 -13.27 -0.18
C HIS A 59 11.23 -13.16 1.17
N ASN A 60 12.46 -12.64 1.21
CA ASN A 60 13.22 -12.51 2.45
C ASN A 60 12.52 -11.55 3.41
N TYR A 61 12.00 -10.43 2.88
CA TYR A 61 11.24 -9.48 3.69
C TYR A 61 9.95 -10.08 4.26
N ARG A 62 9.23 -10.90 3.48
CA ARG A 62 8.04 -11.60 3.99
C ARG A 62 8.39 -12.56 5.12
N GLN A 63 9.48 -13.29 4.98
CA GLN A 63 9.97 -14.20 6.01
C GLN A 63 10.36 -13.44 7.27
N ASP A 64 11.13 -12.35 7.14
CA ASP A 64 11.53 -11.49 8.26
C ASP A 64 10.30 -10.97 9.04
N ILE A 65 9.25 -10.52 8.34
CA ILE A 65 8.00 -10.06 8.98
C ILE A 65 7.28 -11.21 9.69
N GLN A 66 7.26 -12.39 9.08
CA GLN A 66 6.63 -13.56 9.66
C GLN A 66 7.36 -14.01 10.94
N GLU A 67 8.69 -13.95 10.94
CA GLU A 67 9.52 -14.19 12.12
C GLU A 67 9.26 -13.14 13.20
N ALA A 68 9.19 -11.85 12.85
CA ALA A 68 8.86 -10.78 13.79
C ALA A 68 7.46 -10.93 14.41
N LEU A 69 6.47 -11.35 13.61
CA LEU A 69 5.12 -11.67 14.10
C LEU A 69 5.14 -12.82 15.11
N ASN A 70 5.80 -13.93 14.75
CA ASN A 70 5.89 -15.11 15.61
C ASN A 70 6.65 -14.80 16.89
N GLY A 71 7.77 -14.07 16.79
CA GLY A 71 8.56 -13.60 17.93
C GLY A 71 7.71 -12.76 18.89
N TYR A 72 7.01 -11.75 18.36
CA TYR A 72 6.15 -10.88 19.17
C TYR A 72 5.11 -11.69 19.97
N PHE A 73 4.37 -12.59 19.32
CA PHE A 73 3.37 -13.40 20.01
C PHE A 73 3.97 -14.45 20.95
N SER A 74 5.15 -14.98 20.66
CA SER A 74 5.84 -15.90 21.57
C SER A 74 6.28 -15.22 22.87
N GLU A 75 6.69 -13.96 22.80
CA GLU A 75 7.21 -13.19 23.94
C GLU A 75 6.10 -12.48 24.74
N ASN A 76 5.02 -12.07 24.06
CA ASN A 76 3.98 -11.22 24.63
C ASN A 76 2.64 -11.92 24.86
N CYS A 77 2.54 -13.25 24.66
CA CYS A 77 1.37 -14.05 25.04
C CYS A 77 1.18 -14.07 26.57
N THR A 78 0.72 -12.97 27.15
CA THR A 78 0.29 -12.88 28.55
C THR A 78 -1.22 -12.73 28.59
N THR A 79 -1.88 -13.56 29.39
CA THR A 79 -3.35 -13.71 29.47
C THR A 79 -4.11 -12.47 29.99
N ALA A 80 -3.44 -11.35 30.27
CA ALA A 80 -3.98 -10.24 31.03
C ALA A 80 -4.02 -8.88 30.30
N GLN A 81 -3.54 -8.77 29.05
CA GLN A 81 -3.60 -7.50 28.32
C GLN A 81 -4.89 -7.34 27.52
N SER A 82 -5.38 -6.09 27.45
CA SER A 82 -6.44 -5.71 26.52
C SER A 82 -5.96 -5.97 25.09
N ARG A 83 -6.72 -6.73 24.30
CA ARG A 83 -6.44 -7.03 22.88
C ARG A 83 -6.10 -5.78 22.05
N GLY A 84 -6.62 -4.62 22.44
CA GLY A 84 -6.32 -3.34 21.77
C GLY A 84 -4.87 -2.88 21.97
N ILE A 85 -4.29 -3.13 23.15
CA ILE A 85 -2.91 -2.78 23.49
C ILE A 85 -1.94 -3.72 22.77
N GLU A 86 -2.21 -5.02 22.79
CA GLU A 86 -1.44 -6.04 22.06
C GLU A 86 -1.39 -5.71 20.56
N TRP A 87 -2.55 -5.42 19.96
CA TRP A 87 -2.62 -5.03 18.55
C TRP A 87 -1.90 -3.71 18.27
N GLY A 88 -1.99 -2.75 19.19
CA GLY A 88 -1.27 -1.48 19.11
C GLY A 88 0.24 -1.67 19.08
N ALA A 89 0.77 -2.43 20.04
CA ALA A 89 2.18 -2.72 20.17
C ALA A 89 2.72 -3.55 19.00
N LEU A 90 2.00 -4.59 18.57
CA LEU A 90 2.38 -5.37 17.39
C LEU A 90 2.56 -4.49 16.14
N LYS A 91 1.61 -3.59 15.88
CA LYS A 91 1.70 -2.68 14.74
C LYS A 91 2.96 -1.80 14.81
N VAL A 92 3.34 -1.34 16.00
CA VAL A 92 4.56 -0.53 16.19
C VAL A 92 5.80 -1.35 15.87
N VAL A 93 5.89 -2.60 16.34
CA VAL A 93 7.01 -3.51 16.05
C VAL A 93 7.15 -3.76 14.55
N ILE A 94 6.07 -4.17 13.88
CA ILE A 94 6.09 -4.44 12.44
C ILE A 94 6.41 -3.17 11.64
N ARG A 95 5.96 -1.99 12.11
CA ARG A 95 6.33 -0.71 11.51
C ARG A 95 7.83 -0.44 11.61
N GLY A 96 8.41 -0.65 12.80
CA GLY A 96 9.84 -0.45 13.05
C GLY A 96 10.70 -1.33 12.16
N GLU A 97 10.38 -2.63 12.10
CA GLU A 97 11.06 -3.58 11.22
C GLU A 97 10.98 -3.17 9.75
N SER A 98 9.77 -2.83 9.29
CA SER A 98 9.53 -2.40 7.92
C SER A 98 10.32 -1.13 7.58
N LEU A 99 10.35 -0.16 8.48
CA LEU A 99 11.07 1.09 8.28
C LEU A 99 12.58 0.87 8.19
N THR A 100 13.13 0.06 9.08
CA THR A 100 14.56 -0.29 9.10
C THR A 100 14.99 -0.94 7.79
N LYS A 101 14.23 -1.91 7.31
CA LYS A 101 14.51 -2.60 6.03
C LYS A 101 14.39 -1.64 4.84
N THR A 102 13.34 -0.82 4.83
CA THR A 102 13.15 0.21 3.78
C THR A 102 14.32 1.18 3.72
N TYR A 103 14.75 1.67 4.87
CA TYR A 103 15.89 2.60 4.97
C TYR A 103 17.19 1.95 4.50
N GLY A 104 17.43 0.68 4.88
CA GLY A 104 18.58 -0.08 4.44
C GLY A 104 18.62 -0.28 2.92
N ILE A 105 17.48 -0.58 2.29
CA ILE A 105 17.38 -0.71 0.83
C ILE A 105 17.65 0.63 0.16
N ARG A 106 17.03 1.71 0.63
CA ARG A 106 17.24 3.05 0.07
C ARG A 106 18.70 3.47 0.15
N LYS A 107 19.35 3.25 1.29
CA LYS A 107 20.78 3.54 1.47
C LYS A 107 21.66 2.78 0.48
N LYS A 108 21.38 1.49 0.22
CA LYS A 108 22.12 0.71 -0.79
C LYS A 108 21.91 1.28 -2.19
N LEU A 109 20.67 1.64 -2.51
CA LEU A 109 20.32 2.21 -3.81
C LEU A 109 21.00 3.57 -4.02
N ASP A 110 21.00 4.43 -3.01
CA ASP A 110 21.70 5.72 -3.03
C ASP A 110 23.23 5.54 -3.22
N GLN A 111 23.82 4.51 -2.59
CA GLN A 111 25.23 4.16 -2.80
C GLN A 111 25.51 3.67 -4.22
N GLU A 112 24.64 2.83 -4.78
CA GLU A 112 24.77 2.36 -6.16
C GLU A 112 24.64 3.51 -7.17
N LEU A 113 23.74 4.46 -6.92
CA LEU A 113 23.59 5.65 -7.75
C LEU A 113 24.82 6.55 -7.69
N ALA A 114 25.35 6.83 -6.50
CA ALA A 114 26.57 7.62 -6.35
C ALA A 114 27.76 6.98 -7.10
N GLN A 115 27.90 5.65 -7.02
CA GLN A 115 28.92 4.94 -7.80
C GLN A 115 28.71 5.06 -9.32
N GLN A 116 27.46 5.08 -9.78
CA GLN A 116 27.15 5.25 -11.21
C GLN A 116 27.48 6.68 -11.68
N GLU A 117 27.22 7.70 -10.86
CA GLU A 117 27.58 9.10 -11.14
C GLU A 117 29.10 9.30 -11.22
N ASP A 118 29.86 8.67 -10.32
CA ASP A 118 31.33 8.67 -10.35
C ASP A 118 31.87 8.03 -11.64
N VAL A 119 31.30 6.88 -12.04
CA VAL A 119 31.68 6.22 -13.30
C VAL A 119 31.35 7.11 -14.50
N LEU A 120 30.21 7.80 -14.48
CA LEU A 120 29.77 8.68 -15.56
C LEU A 120 30.71 9.89 -15.71
N THR A 121 31.11 10.52 -14.60
CA THR A 121 32.08 11.62 -14.61
C THR A 121 33.45 11.18 -15.13
N ILE A 122 33.93 9.99 -14.76
CA ILE A 122 35.17 9.43 -15.31
C ILE A 122 35.06 9.21 -16.83
N LEU A 123 33.95 8.64 -17.30
CA LEU A 123 33.74 8.37 -18.74
C LEU A 123 33.61 9.65 -19.57
N LEU A 124 32.94 10.69 -19.04
CA LEU A 124 32.86 12.00 -19.69
C LEU A 124 34.24 12.64 -19.79
N HIS A 125 35.03 12.61 -18.72
CA HIS A 125 36.39 13.14 -18.73
C HIS A 125 37.31 12.38 -19.70
N GLN A 126 37.10 11.08 -19.88
CA GLN A 126 37.81 10.28 -20.88
C GLN A 126 37.43 10.64 -22.33
N ILE A 127 36.21 11.12 -22.59
CA ILE A 127 35.81 11.63 -23.90
C ILE A 127 36.46 13.00 -24.13
N ASP A 128 36.37 13.92 -23.17
CA ASP A 128 36.91 15.27 -23.30
C ASP A 128 38.42 15.28 -23.56
N ASN A 129 39.14 14.34 -22.94
CA ASN A 129 40.60 14.23 -23.06
C ASN A 129 41.09 13.38 -24.26
N ARG A 130 40.19 12.75 -25.03
CA ARG A 130 40.58 11.85 -26.13
C ARG A 130 40.09 12.35 -27.48
N VAL A 131 41.03 12.54 -28.41
CA VAL A 131 40.80 12.54 -29.87
C VAL A 131 40.51 11.09 -30.38
N ALA A 132 39.84 10.25 -29.59
CA ALA A 132 39.85 8.81 -29.82
C ALA A 132 38.99 8.38 -31.01
N SER A 133 39.62 7.55 -31.87
CA SER A 133 39.03 6.63 -32.85
C SER A 133 37.54 6.33 -32.65
N GLU A 134 36.75 6.59 -33.70
CA GLU A 134 35.28 6.56 -33.71
C GLU A 134 34.66 5.33 -33.02
N ASP A 135 35.26 4.16 -33.17
CA ASP A 135 34.72 2.91 -32.60
C ASP A 135 34.75 2.88 -31.06
N LYS A 136 35.78 3.44 -30.43
CA LYS A 136 35.85 3.50 -28.95
C LYS A 136 34.92 4.56 -28.39
N SER A 137 34.76 5.68 -29.10
CA SER A 137 33.81 6.73 -28.72
C SER A 137 32.38 6.22 -28.70
N ARG A 138 31.99 5.42 -29.71
CA ARG A 138 30.62 4.90 -29.84
C ARG A 138 30.22 3.95 -28.71
N VAL A 139 31.15 3.10 -28.26
CA VAL A 139 30.93 2.20 -27.11
C VAL A 139 30.76 2.99 -25.81
N VAL A 140 31.57 4.03 -25.60
CA VAL A 140 31.46 4.88 -24.40
C VAL A 140 30.16 5.68 -24.40
N HIS A 141 29.75 6.25 -25.54
CA HIS A 141 28.46 6.94 -25.67
C HIS A 141 27.27 6.02 -25.41
N GLY A 142 27.31 4.77 -25.90
CA GLY A 142 26.29 3.77 -25.60
C GLY A 142 26.20 3.45 -24.10
N ARG A 143 27.35 3.36 -23.42
CA ARG A 143 27.41 3.14 -21.96
C ARG A 143 26.83 4.32 -21.18
N ILE A 144 27.17 5.55 -21.58
CA ILE A 144 26.64 6.79 -21.00
C ILE A 144 25.12 6.86 -21.18
N GLY A 145 24.61 6.59 -22.39
CA GLY A 145 23.17 6.58 -22.67
C GLY A 145 22.40 5.56 -21.82
N ALA A 146 22.96 4.38 -21.58
CA ALA A 146 22.37 3.37 -20.70
C ALA A 146 22.34 3.83 -19.23
N LEU A 147 23.37 4.54 -18.76
CA LEU A 147 23.42 5.11 -17.41
C LEU A 147 22.40 6.25 -17.24
N TRP A 148 22.31 7.17 -18.21
CA TRP A 148 21.29 8.22 -18.22
C TRP A 148 19.87 7.64 -18.20
N SER A 149 19.60 6.64 -19.05
CA SER A 149 18.29 5.99 -19.08
C SER A 149 17.93 5.37 -17.73
N ARG A 150 18.91 4.79 -17.01
CA ARG A 150 18.70 4.26 -15.66
C ARG A 150 18.40 5.36 -14.64
N LEU A 151 19.13 6.48 -14.71
CA LEU A 151 18.94 7.63 -13.84
C LEU A 151 17.56 8.26 -14.06
N ASP A 152 17.17 8.50 -15.32
CA ASP A 152 15.87 9.06 -15.69
C ASP A 152 14.72 8.20 -15.19
N ASN A 153 14.82 6.88 -15.34
CA ASN A 153 13.83 5.94 -14.80
C ASN A 153 13.72 6.03 -13.27
N TYR A 154 14.82 6.23 -12.56
CA TYR A 154 14.81 6.40 -11.11
C TYR A 154 14.16 7.71 -10.70
N VAL A 155 14.56 8.82 -11.31
CA VAL A 155 13.99 10.16 -11.06
C VAL A 155 12.49 10.17 -11.36
N CYS A 156 12.06 9.57 -12.48
CA CYS A 156 10.65 9.44 -12.82
C CYS A 156 9.87 8.65 -11.77
N LYS A 157 10.43 7.54 -11.27
CA LYS A 157 9.80 6.73 -10.20
C LYS A 157 9.67 7.51 -8.89
N ASP A 158 10.70 8.25 -8.48
CA ASP A 158 10.66 9.07 -7.27
C ASP A 158 9.64 10.21 -7.41
N PHE A 159 9.64 10.90 -8.55
CA PHE A 159 8.69 11.96 -8.85
C PHE A 159 7.24 11.44 -8.85
N ARG A 160 6.98 10.30 -9.50
CA ARG A 160 5.69 9.61 -9.47
C ARG A 160 5.28 9.27 -8.05
N GLN A 161 6.20 8.78 -7.23
CA GLN A 161 5.93 8.45 -5.83
C GLN A 161 5.61 9.69 -4.99
N ARG A 162 6.32 10.82 -5.20
CA ARG A 162 6.02 12.09 -4.53
C ARG A 162 4.65 12.62 -4.92
N LEU A 163 4.32 12.64 -6.20
CA LEU A 163 2.98 13.01 -6.68
C LEU A 163 1.87 12.16 -6.05
N TYR A 164 2.13 10.87 -5.84
CA TYR A 164 1.15 9.97 -5.20
C TYR A 164 0.99 10.22 -3.69
N ARG A 165 2.08 10.61 -3.00
CA ARG A 165 2.09 10.84 -1.54
C ARG A 165 1.58 12.23 -1.14
N GLU A 166 2.07 13.24 -1.84
CA GLU A 166 1.92 14.67 -1.49
C GLU A 166 0.94 15.39 -2.42
N GLY A 167 0.64 14.81 -3.58
CA GLY A 167 -0.21 15.45 -4.58
C GLY A 167 -1.69 15.48 -4.20
N ASP A 168 -2.36 16.54 -4.65
CA ASP A 168 -3.81 16.65 -4.72
C ASP A 168 -4.40 15.58 -5.64
N HIS A 169 -5.74 15.54 -5.76
CA HIS A 169 -6.44 14.55 -6.59
C HIS A 169 -5.85 14.44 -8.01
N SER A 170 -5.56 15.58 -8.64
CA SER A 170 -4.90 15.67 -9.95
C SER A 170 -3.48 15.11 -9.95
N GLY A 171 -2.68 15.40 -8.92
CA GLY A 171 -1.33 14.85 -8.75
C GLY A 171 -1.33 13.33 -8.63
N ARG A 172 -2.31 12.76 -7.92
CA ARG A 172 -2.48 11.29 -7.81
C ARG A 172 -2.92 10.65 -9.12
N MET A 173 -3.76 11.33 -9.91
CA MET A 173 -4.12 10.87 -11.26
C MET A 173 -2.90 10.90 -12.19
N LEU A 174 -2.10 11.97 -12.17
CA LEU A 174 -0.87 12.08 -12.95
C LEU A 174 0.13 10.97 -12.61
N ALA A 175 0.27 10.64 -11.32
CA ALA A 175 1.07 9.52 -10.88
C ALA A 175 0.54 8.15 -11.33
N GLY A 176 -0.70 8.06 -11.85
CA GLY A 176 -1.22 6.85 -12.48
C GLY A 176 -0.87 6.74 -13.97
N LEU A 177 -0.67 7.89 -14.63
CA LEU A 177 -0.44 8.00 -16.08
C LEU A 177 1.05 8.00 -16.44
N LEU A 178 1.88 8.66 -15.62
CA LEU A 178 3.34 8.51 -15.58
C LEU A 178 3.68 7.16 -14.94
#